data_AF-A0A0B2WNR7-F1
#
_entry.id   AF-A0A0B2WNR7-F1
#
_cell.length_a   1.000
_cell.length_b   1.000
_cell.length_c   1.000
_cell.angle_alpha   90.00
_cell.angle_beta   90.00
_cell.angle_gamma   90.00
#
_symmetry.space_group_name_H-M   'P 1'
#
loop_
_entity.id
_entity.type
_entity.pdbx_description
1 polymer ?
#
loop_
_entity_poly.entity_id
_entity_poly.type
_entity_poly.pdbx_seq_one_letter_code
_entity_poly.pdbx_strand_id
1 'polypeptide(L)'
;MPRSKAMTGPRFEQTDFDLQPQPLSAIEMIHEEAVRWTHDRIVACDGGDGPAGHPRIFINTDKPEIATCNYCGIPYANEHHRKHLESLPKTSYPLS
;
A
#
# COMPACT_ATOMS: atom_id res chain seq x y z
N MET A 1 -14.35 11.64 -0.08
CA MET A 1 -15.39 12.30 0.75
C MET A 1 -15.13 11.91 2.20
N PRO A 2 -15.04 12.86 3.16
CA PRO A 2 -14.87 12.54 4.58
C PRO A 2 -16.04 11.70 5.11
N ARG A 3 -15.77 10.74 6.02
CA ARG A 3 -16.79 9.88 6.65
C ARG A 3 -17.91 10.70 7.30
N SER A 4 -17.56 11.81 7.94
CA SER A 4 -18.53 12.74 8.56
C SER A 4 -19.55 13.33 7.59
N LYS A 5 -19.22 13.45 6.30
CA LYS A 5 -20.18 13.88 5.27
C LYS A 5 -21.01 12.71 4.73
N ALA A 6 -20.39 11.52 4.63
CA ALA A 6 -21.04 10.30 4.15
C ALA A 6 -22.14 9.79 5.09
N MET A 7 -21.93 9.95 6.40
CA MET A 7 -22.76 9.39 7.46
C MET A 7 -23.75 10.43 7.99
N THR A 8 -24.48 11.09 7.10
CA THR A 8 -25.51 12.09 7.42
C THR A 8 -26.86 11.71 6.82
N GLY A 9 -27.95 12.22 7.39
CA GLY A 9 -29.32 12.02 6.91
C GLY A 9 -30.14 11.01 7.70
N PRO A 10 -31.39 10.76 7.30
CA PRO A 10 -32.39 10.05 8.11
C PRO A 10 -32.00 8.62 8.51
N ARG A 11 -31.15 7.96 7.71
CA ARG A 11 -30.63 6.62 8.01
C ARG A 11 -29.74 6.60 9.27
N PHE A 12 -29.10 7.72 9.60
CA PHE A 12 -28.06 7.81 10.63
C PHE A 12 -28.48 8.64 11.85
N GLU A 13 -29.64 9.31 11.82
CA GLU A 13 -30.09 10.27 12.84
C GLU A 13 -30.27 9.67 14.24
N GLN A 14 -30.66 8.40 14.32
CA GLN A 14 -30.81 7.64 15.58
C GLN A 14 -29.77 6.51 15.71
N THR A 15 -28.68 6.58 14.96
CA THR A 15 -27.60 5.59 15.04
C THR A 15 -26.58 6.03 16.08
N ASP A 16 -26.32 5.16 17.06
CA ASP A 16 -25.16 5.31 17.94
C ASP A 16 -23.88 4.92 17.17
N PHE A 17 -23.06 5.92 16.86
CA PHE A 17 -21.84 5.77 16.06
C PHE A 17 -20.70 5.08 16.80
N ASP A 18 -20.70 5.08 18.13
CA ASP A 18 -19.67 4.45 18.94
C ASP A 18 -19.76 2.92 18.87
N LEU A 19 -20.96 2.41 18.54
CA LEU A 19 -21.23 0.98 18.37
C LEU A 19 -21.12 0.51 16.90
N GLN A 20 -20.95 1.43 15.95
CA GLN A 20 -20.81 1.05 14.55
C GLN A 20 -19.39 0.56 14.25
N PRO A 21 -19.19 -0.36 13.30
CA PRO A 21 -17.86 -0.74 12.85
C PRO A 21 -17.03 0.45 12.36
N GLN A 22 -15.84 0.60 12.93
CA GLN A 22 -14.84 1.62 12.56
C GLN A 22 -13.49 0.96 12.27
N PRO A 23 -13.37 0.15 11.20
CA PRO A 23 -12.10 -0.44 10.83
C PRO A 23 -11.11 0.64 10.36
N LEU A 24 -9.82 0.36 10.55
CA LEU A 24 -8.72 1.18 10.04
C LEU A 24 -8.73 1.23 8.51
N SER A 25 -8.24 2.33 7.95
CA SER A 25 -8.12 2.48 6.50
C SER A 25 -6.95 1.65 5.96
N ALA A 26 -7.23 0.69 5.09
CA ALA A 26 -6.19 -0.09 4.43
C ALA A 26 -5.25 0.78 3.58
N ILE A 27 -5.75 1.89 3.02
CA ILE A 27 -4.93 2.85 2.28
C ILE A 27 -3.91 3.51 3.20
N GLU A 28 -4.29 3.86 4.42
CA GLU A 28 -3.36 4.50 5.37
C GLU A 28 -2.34 3.47 5.85
N MET A 29 -2.80 2.28 6.25
CA MET A 29 -1.93 1.20 6.73
C MET A 29 -0.86 0.79 5.70
N ILE A 30 -1.21 0.65 4.41
CA ILE A 30 -0.21 0.25 3.41
C ILE A 30 0.82 1.35 3.10
N HIS A 31 0.49 2.63 3.33
CA HIS A 31 1.43 3.72 3.17
C HIS A 31 2.40 3.85 4.38
N GLU A 32 2.18 3.09 5.45
CA GLU A 32 3.14 2.94 6.55
C GLU A 32 4.22 1.89 6.24
N GLU A 33 3.96 0.96 5.32
CA GLU A 33 4.92 -0.08 4.91
C GLU A 33 6.08 0.51 4.10
N ALA A 34 7.30 0.21 4.54
CA ALA A 34 8.52 0.66 3.88
C ALA A 34 8.76 -0.05 2.54
N VAL A 35 9.39 0.65 1.61
CA VAL A 35 9.83 0.10 0.32
C VAL A 35 10.78 -1.07 0.54
N ARG A 36 10.44 -2.22 -0.06
CA ARG A 36 11.32 -3.39 -0.11
C ARG A 36 12.30 -3.25 -1.27
N TRP A 37 13.56 -3.05 -0.92
CA TRP A 37 14.64 -2.94 -1.88
C TRP A 37 15.03 -4.30 -2.44
N THR A 38 15.29 -4.35 -3.73
CA THR A 38 15.78 -5.54 -4.43
C THR A 38 16.95 -5.19 -5.34
N HIS A 39 17.86 -6.15 -5.55
CA HIS A 39 18.87 -6.06 -6.61
C HIS A 39 18.39 -6.69 -7.92
N ASP A 40 17.33 -7.50 -7.85
CA ASP A 40 16.77 -8.17 -9.02
C ASP A 40 15.86 -7.23 -9.81
N ARG A 41 15.85 -7.45 -11.12
CA ARG A 41 14.99 -6.74 -12.08
C ARG A 41 13.52 -7.17 -12.00
N ILE A 42 13.25 -8.38 -11.52
CA ILE A 42 11.90 -8.92 -11.35
C ILE A 42 11.76 -9.48 -9.94
N VAL A 43 10.74 -9.05 -9.22
CA VAL A 43 10.38 -9.59 -7.90
C VAL A 43 9.21 -10.54 -8.04
N ALA A 44 9.28 -11.71 -7.39
CA ALA A 44 8.14 -12.60 -7.22
C ALA A 44 7.43 -12.29 -5.89
N CYS A 45 6.13 -12.01 -5.94
CA CYS A 45 5.30 -11.76 -4.76
C CYS A 45 4.11 -12.71 -4.76
N ASP A 46 3.89 -13.44 -3.67
CA ASP A 46 2.78 -14.36 -3.43
C ASP A 46 2.03 -14.05 -2.12
N GLY A 47 2.31 -12.92 -1.48
CA GLY A 47 1.67 -12.51 -0.23
C GLY A 47 2.23 -13.16 1.03
N GLY A 48 3.29 -13.98 0.94
CA GLY A 48 4.06 -14.46 2.09
C GLY A 48 3.64 -15.82 2.66
N ASP A 49 2.35 -16.16 2.63
CA ASP A 49 1.82 -17.40 3.23
C ASP A 49 1.48 -18.50 2.21
N GLY A 50 2.21 -18.53 1.09
CA GLY A 50 2.02 -19.52 0.02
C GLY A 50 0.55 -19.57 -0.45
N PRO A 51 -0.19 -20.69 -0.29
CA PRO A 51 -1.58 -20.78 -0.71
C PRO A 51 -2.55 -19.83 0.01
N ALA A 52 -2.21 -19.35 1.22
CA ALA A 52 -3.06 -18.41 1.97
C ALA A 52 -2.81 -16.94 1.59
N GLY A 53 -1.79 -16.67 0.78
CA GLY A 53 -1.55 -15.37 0.19
C GLY A 53 -2.37 -15.15 -1.09
N HIS A 54 -1.76 -14.53 -2.09
CA HIS A 54 -2.38 -14.32 -3.40
C HIS A 54 -1.63 -15.08 -4.50
N PRO A 55 -2.21 -15.24 -5.71
CA PRO A 55 -1.49 -15.84 -6.83
C PRO A 55 -0.15 -15.16 -7.05
N ARG A 56 0.91 -15.97 -7.22
CA ARG A 56 2.25 -15.45 -7.46
C ARG A 56 2.25 -14.54 -8.68
N ILE A 57 2.67 -13.29 -8.50
CA ILE A 57 2.92 -12.34 -9.59
C ILE A 57 4.39 -11.96 -9.67
N PHE A 58 4.77 -11.47 -10.84
CA PHE A 58 6.11 -10.98 -11.13
C PHE A 58 6.04 -9.48 -11.40
N ILE A 59 6.77 -8.70 -10.60
CA ILE A 59 6.74 -7.24 -10.62
C ILE A 59 8.06 -6.76 -11.23
N ASN A 60 7.99 -5.92 -12.26
CA ASN A 60 9.16 -5.33 -12.90
C ASN A 60 9.63 -4.10 -12.10
N THR A 61 10.92 -4.08 -11.72
CA THR A 61 11.58 -2.99 -10.98
C THR A 61 12.66 -2.27 -11.80
N ASP A 62 12.69 -2.47 -13.12
CA ASP A 62 13.64 -1.83 -14.05
C ASP A 62 13.54 -0.30 -14.08
N LYS A 63 12.35 0.23 -13.86
CA LYS A 63 12.10 1.67 -13.90
C LYS A 63 12.57 2.34 -12.60
N PRO A 64 13.00 3.62 -12.65
CA PRO A 64 13.36 4.38 -11.47
C PRO A 64 12.12 4.87 -10.69
N GLU A 65 11.23 3.93 -10.33
CA GLU A 65 9.98 4.18 -9.63
C GLU A 65 9.73 3.11 -8.56
N ILE A 66 8.83 3.40 -7.62
CA ILE A 66 8.36 2.40 -6.65
C ILE A 66 7.24 1.61 -7.33
N ALA A 67 7.50 0.33 -7.61
CA ALA A 67 6.54 -0.60 -8.18
C ALA A 67 5.78 -1.32 -7.05
N THR A 68 4.46 -1.40 -7.15
CA THR A 68 3.62 -1.99 -6.09
C THR A 68 3.05 -3.34 -6.51
N CYS A 69 2.86 -4.23 -5.55
CA CYS A 69 2.11 -5.45 -5.76
C CYS A 69 0.62 -5.14 -5.93
N ASN A 70 0.01 -5.58 -7.04
CA ASN A 70 -1.42 -5.33 -7.32
C ASN A 70 -2.40 -6.05 -6.38
N TYR A 71 -1.92 -6.97 -5.54
CA TYR A 71 -2.73 -7.67 -4.54
C TYR A 71 -2.50 -7.11 -3.14
N CYS A 72 -1.27 -7.24 -2.60
CA CYS A 72 -0.96 -6.80 -1.23
C CYS A 72 -0.74 -5.29 -1.09
N GLY A 73 -0.44 -4.58 -2.19
CA GLY A 73 0.01 -3.19 -2.16
C GLY A 73 1.47 -2.98 -1.74
N ILE A 74 2.18 -4.03 -1.32
CA ILE A 74 3.58 -3.93 -0.86
C ILE A 74 4.45 -3.23 -1.92
N PRO A 75 5.18 -2.17 -1.53
CA PRO A 75 6.05 -1.42 -2.43
C PRO A 75 7.43 -2.09 -2.59
N TYR A 76 7.92 -2.11 -3.83
CA TYR A 76 9.24 -2.60 -4.21
C TYR A 76 9.97 -1.55 -5.05
N ALA A 77 11.29 -1.48 -4.91
CA ALA A 77 12.14 -0.67 -5.77
C ALA A 77 13.49 -1.34 -5.97
N ASN A 78 14.14 -1.07 -7.10
CA ASN A 78 15.48 -1.58 -7.35
C ASN A 78 16.54 -0.67 -6.72
N GLU A 79 17.52 -1.26 -6.04
CA GLU A 79 18.63 -0.56 -5.37
C GLU A 79 19.43 0.33 -6.33
N HIS A 80 19.52 -0.05 -7.61
CA HIS A 80 20.18 0.76 -8.64
C HIS A 80 19.58 2.17 -8.77
N HIS A 81 18.29 2.33 -8.46
CA HIS A 81 17.57 3.60 -8.54
C HIS A 81 17.43 4.33 -7.20
N ARG A 82 18.04 3.79 -6.14
CA ARG A 82 17.89 4.33 -4.77
C ARG A 82 18.25 5.80 -4.66
N LYS A 83 19.39 6.21 -5.22
CA LYS A 83 19.82 7.63 -5.22
C LYS A 83 18.82 8.55 -5.91
N HIS A 84 18.18 8.08 -6.98
CA HIS A 84 17.16 8.85 -7.68
C HIS A 84 15.91 9.00 -6.80
N LEU A 85 15.43 7.91 -6.21
CA LEU A 85 14.24 7.91 -5.36
C LEU A 85 14.45 8.73 -4.08
N GLU A 86 15.62 8.68 -3.46
CA GLU A 86 15.99 9.51 -2.31
C GLU A 86 16.14 11.00 -2.65
N SER A 87 16.44 11.33 -3.92
CA SER A 87 16.53 12.72 -4.38
C SER A 87 15.17 13.38 -4.62
N LEU A 88 14.08 12.59 -4.67
CA LEU A 88 12.74 13.13 -4.88
C LEU A 88 12.28 13.89 -3.64
N PRO A 89 11.59 15.03 -3.80
CA PRO A 89 11.11 15.83 -2.66
C PRO A 89 10.07 15.08 -1.82
N LYS A 90 9.37 14.11 -2.41
CA LYS A 90 8.40 13.25 -1.75
C LYS A 90 8.27 11.93 -2.51
N THR A 91 8.16 10.83 -1.77
CA THR A 91 7.81 9.51 -2.29
C THR A 91 6.43 9.09 -1.79
N SER A 92 5.78 8.18 -2.51
CA SER A 92 4.48 7.63 -2.09
C SER A 92 4.60 6.70 -0.88
N TYR A 93 5.76 6.06 -0.69
CA TYR A 93 6.02 5.14 0.42
C TYR A 93 7.31 5.53 1.17
N PRO A 94 7.43 5.22 2.47
CA PRO A 94 8.67 5.40 3.22
C PRO A 94 9.82 4.60 2.61
N LEU A 95 11.00 5.21 2.46
CA LEU A 95 12.19 4.53 1.91
C LEU A 95 13.00 3.76 2.98
N SER A 96 12.71 4.00 4.26
CA SER A 96 13.34 3.41 5.45
C SER A 96 12.37 3.40 6.62
#